data_AF-A0A2W4X7G5-F1
#
_entry.id   AF-A0A2W4X7G5-F1
#
_cell.length_a   1.000
_cell.length_b   1.000
_cell.length_c   1.000
_cell.angle_alpha   90.00
_cell.angle_beta   90.00
_cell.angle_gamma   90.00
#
_symmetry.space_group_name_H-M   'P 1'
#
loop_
_entity.id
_entity.type
_entity.pdbx_description
1 polymer ?
#
loop_
_entity_poly.entity_id
_entity_poly.type
_entity_poly.pdbx_seq_one_letter_code
_entity_poly.pdbx_strand_id
1 'polypeptide(L)'
;MQRGRGHAKVLRVTDAVTPPRRSIVRRWGPRALFESLLIVFSISLALAINAWITDLQTAARVREARAYFIEELQGNRAMLLSDSILPHHRRLHAALEAAPMEQPLTPEEARPTLTVVFATGIHTSALRDVAWSTFSNRDLLGHMQPEQVFALNDAYEAQARIEQLHAVFYPVLVQLPSEFTSAEDARGPLMSLRIHLADVIVAEEYAVERFDQALAALGAEPSAE
;
A
#
# COMPACT_ATOMS: atom_id res chain seq x y z
N MET A 1 107.66 -29.45 24.00
CA MET A 1 107.12 -29.80 22.66
C MET A 1 106.51 -28.56 22.02
N GLN A 2 106.65 -28.42 20.70
CA GLN A 2 106.58 -27.24 19.83
C GLN A 2 105.30 -26.37 20.00
N ARG A 3 105.40 -25.05 20.23
CA ARG A 3 105.50 -23.90 19.27
C ARG A 3 104.40 -23.86 18.20
N GLY A 4 103.52 -22.84 18.26
CA GLY A 4 102.58 -22.50 17.18
C GLY A 4 101.83 -21.19 17.36
N ARG A 5 102.48 -20.08 16.96
CA ARG A 5 101.98 -18.78 16.43
C ARG A 5 100.66 -18.19 16.94
N GLY A 6 100.79 -16.98 17.49
CA GLY A 6 99.69 -16.03 17.59
C GLY A 6 99.31 -15.41 16.24
N HIS A 7 98.05 -14.97 16.15
CA HIS A 7 97.63 -13.90 15.24
C HIS A 7 96.71 -12.95 15.99
N ALA A 8 97.05 -11.67 15.85
CA ALA A 8 96.44 -10.53 16.50
C ALA A 8 94.98 -10.33 16.09
N LYS A 9 94.18 -9.97 17.09
CA LYS A 9 92.79 -9.55 17.00
C LYS A 9 92.73 -8.13 16.42
N VAL A 10 92.44 -7.99 15.13
CA VAL A 10 92.12 -6.69 14.51
C VAL A 10 90.64 -6.42 14.74
N LEU A 11 90.32 -5.71 15.82
CA LEU A 11 89.01 -5.09 16.02
C LEU A 11 88.90 -3.89 15.06
N ARG A 12 88.33 -4.10 13.86
CA ARG A 12 87.83 -2.99 13.05
C ARG A 12 86.55 -2.48 13.72
N VAL A 13 86.66 -1.38 14.43
CA VAL A 13 85.52 -0.53 14.77
C VAL A 13 85.03 0.06 13.45
N THR A 14 84.00 -0.54 12.87
CA THR A 14 83.23 0.07 11.80
C THR A 14 82.39 1.19 12.43
N ASP A 15 82.80 2.43 12.24
CA ASP A 15 82.01 3.59 12.60
C ASP A 15 80.63 3.49 11.93
N ALA A 16 79.60 3.28 12.75
CA ALA A 16 78.22 3.25 12.31
C ALA A 16 77.78 4.69 11.96
N VAL A 17 77.90 5.04 10.68
CA VAL A 17 77.36 6.28 10.12
C VAL A 17 75.84 6.27 10.32
N THR A 18 75.36 7.04 11.30
CA THR A 18 73.93 7.20 11.56
C THR A 18 73.39 8.20 10.53
N PRO A 19 72.48 7.81 9.61
CA PRO A 19 71.99 8.74 8.60
C PRO A 19 71.10 9.83 9.24
N PRO A 20 71.10 11.05 8.69
CA PRO A 20 70.33 12.18 9.22
C PRO A 20 68.82 11.92 9.08
N ARG A 21 68.18 11.60 10.21
CA ARG A 21 66.78 11.14 10.33
C ARG A 21 65.69 12.19 10.04
N ARG A 22 66.05 13.43 9.69
CA ARG A 22 65.11 14.59 9.64
C ARG A 22 64.70 15.06 8.24
N SER A 23 65.34 14.63 7.15
CA SER A 23 65.04 15.14 5.79
C SER A 23 64.06 14.27 4.98
N ILE A 24 63.85 13.01 5.36
CA ILE A 24 62.97 12.08 4.62
C ILE A 24 61.48 12.44 4.84
N VAL A 25 61.10 12.86 6.04
CA VAL A 25 59.69 13.16 6.39
C VAL A 25 59.11 14.33 5.58
N ARG A 26 59.93 15.34 5.26
CA ARG A 26 59.48 16.58 4.61
C ARG A 26 59.17 16.43 3.11
N ARG A 27 59.72 15.40 2.45
CA ARG A 27 59.50 15.14 1.01
C ARG A 27 58.38 14.11 0.76
N TRP A 28 58.12 13.21 1.71
CA TRP A 28 57.12 12.14 1.57
C TRP A 28 55.75 12.52 2.16
N GLY A 29 55.70 13.42 3.14
CA GLY A 29 54.44 13.85 3.79
C GLY A 29 53.37 14.39 2.82
N PRO A 30 53.68 15.35 1.92
CA PRO A 30 52.70 15.89 0.99
C PRO A 30 52.15 14.85 0.01
N ARG A 31 53.00 13.90 -0.42
CA ARG A 31 52.62 12.82 -1.32
C ARG A 31 51.69 11.83 -0.63
N ALA A 32 52.03 11.37 0.56
CA ALA A 32 51.19 10.47 1.33
C ALA A 32 49.82 11.11 1.67
N LEU A 33 49.79 12.41 1.98
CA LEU A 33 48.55 13.15 2.21
C LEU A 33 47.68 13.20 0.93
N PHE A 34 48.29 13.53 -0.20
CA PHE A 34 47.57 13.59 -1.48
C PHE A 34 47.04 12.22 -1.91
N GLU A 35 47.84 11.16 -1.80
CA GLU A 35 47.42 9.78 -2.06
C GLU A 35 46.25 9.36 -1.13
N SER A 36 46.30 9.72 0.15
CA SER A 36 45.21 9.44 1.09
C SER A 36 43.92 10.19 0.74
N LEU A 37 44.03 11.47 0.33
CA LEU A 37 42.89 12.27 -0.11
C LEU A 37 42.24 11.70 -1.37
N LEU A 38 43.04 11.22 -2.32
CA LEU A 38 42.51 10.57 -3.53
C LEU A 38 41.76 9.28 -3.21
N ILE A 39 42.24 8.49 -2.25
CA ILE A 39 41.53 7.28 -1.79
C ILE A 39 40.18 7.66 -1.18
N VAL A 40 40.15 8.63 -0.26
CA VAL A 40 38.90 9.10 0.34
C VAL A 40 37.94 9.64 -0.73
N PHE A 41 38.43 10.48 -1.65
CA PHE A 41 37.63 11.02 -2.75
C PHE A 41 37.04 9.91 -3.65
N SER A 42 37.85 8.91 -3.99
CA SER A 42 37.40 7.76 -4.80
C SER A 42 36.29 6.98 -4.10
N ILE A 43 36.43 6.71 -2.80
CA ILE A 43 35.41 6.02 -2.00
C ILE A 43 34.13 6.88 -1.92
N SER A 44 34.26 8.18 -1.63
CA SER A 44 33.12 9.09 -1.58
C SER A 44 32.39 9.18 -2.92
N LEU A 45 33.13 9.23 -4.04
CA LEU A 45 32.56 9.24 -5.39
C LEU A 45 31.82 7.94 -5.69
N ALA A 46 32.39 6.79 -5.34
CA ALA A 46 31.73 5.49 -5.51
C ALA A 46 30.41 5.41 -4.71
N LEU A 47 30.41 5.88 -3.46
CA LEU A 47 29.19 5.93 -2.63
C LEU A 47 28.14 6.88 -3.21
N ALA A 48 28.55 8.04 -3.71
CA ALA A 48 27.65 9.01 -4.33
C ALA A 48 27.00 8.46 -5.61
N ILE A 49 27.78 7.79 -6.47
CA ILE A 49 27.26 7.12 -7.66
C ILE A 49 26.28 6.01 -7.28
N ASN A 50 26.60 5.20 -6.27
CA ASN A 50 25.72 4.14 -5.81
C ASN A 50 24.39 4.68 -5.27
N ALA A 51 24.42 5.71 -4.42
CA ALA A 51 23.23 6.39 -3.94
C ALA A 51 22.38 6.94 -5.09
N TRP A 52 23.00 7.60 -6.07
CA TRP A 52 22.28 8.12 -7.23
C TRP A 52 21.60 7.02 -8.05
N ILE A 53 22.27 5.88 -8.28
CA ILE A 53 21.67 4.73 -8.97
C ILE A 53 20.49 4.18 -8.16
N THR A 54 20.63 4.05 -6.84
CA THR A 54 19.55 3.60 -5.96
C THR A 54 18.34 4.55 -6.05
N ASP A 55 18.55 5.86 -6.01
CA ASP A 55 17.47 6.85 -6.13
C ASP A 55 16.73 6.73 -7.47
N LEU A 56 17.45 6.53 -8.58
CA LEU A 56 16.85 6.32 -9.89
C LEU A 56 16.00 5.04 -9.94
N GLN A 57 16.49 3.95 -9.34
CA GLN A 57 15.75 2.68 -9.26
C GLN A 57 14.51 2.81 -8.37
N THR A 58 14.63 3.47 -7.22
CA THR A 58 13.50 3.75 -6.32
C THR A 58 12.45 4.59 -7.02
N ALA A 59 12.85 5.67 -7.71
CA ALA A 59 11.93 6.50 -8.48
C ALA A 59 11.21 5.71 -9.58
N ALA A 60 11.88 4.76 -10.24
CA ALA A 60 11.24 3.87 -11.22
C ALA A 60 10.19 2.95 -10.57
N ARG A 61 10.53 2.32 -9.44
CA ARG A 61 9.60 1.45 -8.69
C ARG A 61 8.40 2.22 -8.15
N VAL A 62 8.58 3.45 -7.68
CA VAL A 62 7.48 4.31 -7.22
C VAL A 62 6.54 4.65 -8.38
N ARG A 63 7.07 4.96 -9.58
CA ARG A 63 6.23 5.20 -10.76
C ARG A 63 5.43 3.97 -11.18
N GLU A 64 6.05 2.79 -11.11
CA GLU A 64 5.40 1.51 -11.42
C GLU A 64 4.31 1.18 -10.39
N ALA A 65 4.61 1.28 -9.08
CA ALA A 65 3.62 1.08 -8.03
C ALA A 65 2.42 2.03 -8.18
N ARG A 66 2.68 3.30 -8.50
CA ARG A 66 1.63 4.29 -8.79
C ARG A 66 0.73 3.87 -9.94
N ALA A 67 1.30 3.32 -11.02
CA ALA A 67 0.51 2.84 -12.15
C ALA A 67 -0.43 1.70 -11.74
N TYR A 68 0.06 0.75 -10.92
CA TYR A 68 -0.77 -0.34 -10.39
C TYR A 68 -1.89 0.16 -9.47
N PHE A 69 -1.61 1.13 -8.60
CA PHE A 69 -2.65 1.76 -7.77
C PHE A 69 -3.73 2.43 -8.62
N ILE A 70 -3.33 3.18 -9.66
CA ILE A 70 -4.29 3.84 -10.55
C ILE A 70 -5.18 2.80 -11.25
N GLU A 71 -4.59 1.76 -11.83
CA GLU A 71 -5.34 0.69 -12.52
C GLU A 71 -6.33 -0.01 -11.58
N GLU A 72 -5.88 -0.37 -10.38
CA GLU A 72 -6.73 -1.03 -9.38
C GLU A 72 -7.89 -0.15 -8.92
N LEU A 73 -7.61 1.11 -8.57
CA LEU A 73 -8.63 2.07 -8.13
C LEU A 73 -9.64 2.39 -9.23
N GLN A 74 -9.20 2.55 -10.48
CA GLN A 74 -10.10 2.72 -11.63
C GLN A 74 -11.00 1.50 -11.82
N GLY A 75 -10.44 0.29 -11.74
CA GLY A 75 -11.20 -0.96 -11.85
C GLY A 75 -12.23 -1.12 -10.74
N ASN A 76 -11.84 -0.84 -9.49
CA ASN A 76 -12.74 -0.89 -8.33
C ASN A 76 -13.86 0.14 -8.43
N ARG A 77 -13.54 1.39 -8.80
CA ARG A 77 -14.51 2.45 -9.06
C ARG A 77 -15.51 2.05 -10.14
N ALA A 78 -15.03 1.60 -11.30
CA ALA A 78 -15.88 1.19 -12.40
C ALA A 78 -16.81 0.01 -12.00
N MET A 79 -16.31 -0.92 -11.17
CA MET A 79 -17.14 -2.00 -10.66
C MET A 79 -18.27 -1.49 -9.76
N LEU A 80 -18.00 -0.56 -8.84
CA LEU A 80 -19.06 0.02 -7.98
C LEU A 80 -20.10 0.79 -8.79
N LEU A 81 -19.66 1.54 -9.81
CA LEU A 81 -20.54 2.33 -10.66
C LEU A 81 -21.29 1.51 -11.72
N SER A 82 -20.89 0.25 -11.93
CA SER A 82 -21.59 -0.65 -12.85
C SER A 82 -23.06 -0.85 -12.45
N ASP A 83 -23.93 -1.09 -13.42
CA ASP A 83 -25.37 -1.31 -13.19
C ASP A 83 -25.71 -2.44 -12.21
N SER A 84 -24.75 -3.33 -11.95
CA SER A 84 -24.88 -4.48 -11.06
C SER A 84 -24.65 -4.21 -9.58
N ILE A 85 -24.01 -3.11 -9.19
CA ILE A 85 -23.65 -2.85 -7.77
C ILE A 85 -24.43 -1.66 -7.22
N LEU A 86 -23.87 -0.44 -7.21
CA LEU A 86 -24.48 0.70 -6.52
C LEU A 86 -25.86 1.09 -7.13
N PRO A 87 -26.02 1.21 -8.46
CA PRO A 87 -27.33 1.43 -9.07
C PRO A 87 -28.34 0.34 -8.73
N HIS A 88 -27.89 -0.92 -8.64
CA HIS A 88 -28.73 -2.05 -8.27
C HIS A 88 -29.21 -1.95 -6.82
N HIS A 89 -28.30 -1.70 -5.89
CA HIS A 89 -28.62 -1.48 -4.48
C HIS A 89 -29.58 -0.32 -4.29
N ARG A 90 -29.40 0.80 -5.00
CA ARG A 90 -30.35 1.92 -4.98
C ARG A 90 -31.75 1.53 -5.45
N ARG A 91 -31.87 0.73 -6.52
CA ARG A 91 -33.19 0.22 -7.00
C ARG A 91 -33.85 -0.70 -5.98
N LEU A 92 -33.08 -1.60 -5.37
CA LEU A 92 -33.58 -2.48 -4.32
C LEU A 92 -34.03 -1.69 -3.09
N HIS A 93 -33.26 -0.68 -2.68
CA HIS A 93 -33.61 0.18 -1.56
C HIS A 93 -34.89 0.96 -1.84
N ALA A 94 -35.04 1.52 -3.05
CA ALA A 94 -36.28 2.19 -3.46
C ALA A 94 -37.51 1.25 -3.44
N ALA A 95 -37.34 -0.03 -3.79
CA ALA A 95 -38.40 -1.02 -3.69
C ALA A 95 -38.77 -1.33 -2.23
N LEU A 96 -37.80 -1.34 -1.31
CA LEU A 96 -38.02 -1.52 0.12
C LEU A 96 -38.68 -0.30 0.78
N GLU A 97 -38.31 0.92 0.35
CA GLU A 97 -38.92 2.18 0.77
C GLU A 97 -40.41 2.28 0.40
N ALA A 98 -40.80 1.70 -0.73
CA ALA A 98 -42.18 1.71 -1.20
C ALA A 98 -43.10 0.76 -0.40
N ALA A 99 -42.56 -0.09 0.48
CA ALA A 99 -43.37 -0.97 1.32
C ALA A 99 -44.11 -0.17 2.41
N PRO A 100 -45.42 -0.41 2.64
CA PRO A 100 -46.20 0.35 3.62
C PRO A 100 -45.90 -0.13 5.06
N MET A 101 -44.86 0.44 5.68
CA MET A 101 -44.38 0.03 7.02
C MET A 101 -45.20 0.61 8.20
N GLU A 102 -46.20 1.43 7.92
CA GLU A 102 -47.04 2.11 8.92
C GLU A 102 -48.00 1.16 9.65
N GLN A 103 -48.33 0.03 9.04
CA GLN A 103 -49.24 -0.98 9.57
C GLN A 103 -48.55 -2.35 9.58
N PRO A 104 -48.93 -3.28 10.49
CA PRO A 104 -48.42 -4.66 10.46
C PRO A 104 -48.56 -5.25 9.06
N LEU A 105 -47.46 -5.80 8.54
CA LEU A 105 -47.42 -6.37 7.19
C LEU A 105 -47.47 -7.88 7.30
N THR A 106 -48.49 -8.49 6.70
CA THR A 106 -48.54 -9.94 6.57
C THR A 106 -47.45 -10.41 5.58
N PRO A 107 -46.98 -11.68 5.69
CA PRO A 107 -46.03 -12.23 4.72
C PRO A 107 -46.52 -12.18 3.26
N GLU A 108 -47.84 -12.28 3.03
CA GLU A 108 -48.42 -12.18 1.68
C GLU A 108 -48.32 -10.76 1.11
N GLU A 109 -48.53 -9.74 1.95
CA GLU A 109 -48.41 -8.33 1.56
C GLU A 109 -46.95 -7.92 1.32
N ALA A 110 -46.00 -8.51 2.05
CA ALA A 110 -44.57 -8.29 1.85
C ALA A 110 -44.03 -9.02 0.60
N ARG A 111 -44.75 -10.02 0.08
CA ARG A 111 -44.28 -10.91 -1.00
C ARG A 111 -43.84 -10.20 -2.28
N PRO A 112 -44.51 -9.13 -2.78
CA PRO A 112 -44.05 -8.39 -3.96
C PRO A 112 -42.66 -7.79 -3.76
N THR A 113 -42.42 -7.14 -2.62
CA THR A 113 -41.12 -6.54 -2.27
C THR A 113 -40.05 -7.62 -2.15
N LEU A 114 -40.36 -8.73 -1.49
CA LEU A 114 -39.45 -9.87 -1.36
C LEU A 114 -39.13 -10.52 -2.70
N THR A 115 -40.11 -10.59 -3.60
CA THR A 115 -39.90 -11.13 -4.95
C THR A 115 -38.87 -10.30 -5.70
N VAL A 116 -38.91 -8.96 -5.58
CA VAL A 116 -37.91 -8.08 -6.20
C VAL A 116 -36.52 -8.36 -5.61
N VAL A 117 -36.40 -8.39 -4.29
CA VAL A 117 -35.12 -8.63 -3.59
C VAL A 117 -34.54 -9.99 -3.93
N PHE A 118 -35.34 -11.05 -3.89
CA PHE A 118 -34.88 -12.43 -4.11
C PHE A 118 -34.71 -12.79 -5.60
N ALA A 119 -35.43 -12.14 -6.52
CA ALA A 119 -35.27 -12.41 -7.95
C ALA A 119 -33.92 -11.93 -8.49
N THR A 120 -33.43 -10.80 -8.00
CA THR A 120 -32.13 -10.26 -8.42
C THR A 120 -31.01 -10.57 -7.43
N GLY A 121 -31.34 -10.79 -6.15
CA GLY A 121 -30.36 -10.89 -5.07
C GLY A 121 -29.72 -9.56 -4.72
N ILE A 122 -28.93 -9.57 -3.64
CA ILE A 122 -28.04 -8.48 -3.26
C ILE A 122 -26.63 -8.89 -3.67
N HIS A 123 -25.97 -8.05 -4.45
CA HIS A 123 -24.66 -8.37 -5.02
C HIS A 123 -23.55 -7.84 -4.12
N THR A 124 -22.50 -8.63 -3.93
CA THR A 124 -21.31 -8.16 -3.21
C THR A 124 -20.29 -7.64 -4.22
N SER A 125 -19.65 -6.52 -3.89
CA SER A 125 -18.51 -6.02 -4.66
C SER A 125 -17.23 -6.76 -4.26
N ALA A 126 -16.63 -7.51 -5.18
CA ALA A 126 -15.33 -8.15 -4.99
C ALA A 126 -14.19 -7.16 -5.36
N LEU A 127 -13.99 -6.15 -4.50
CA LEU A 127 -12.98 -5.11 -4.72
C LEU A 127 -11.58 -5.71 -4.59
N ARG A 128 -10.65 -5.28 -5.43
CA ARG A 128 -9.27 -5.77 -5.44
C ARG A 128 -8.41 -4.92 -4.51
N ASP A 129 -7.48 -5.56 -3.79
CA ASP A 129 -6.52 -4.91 -2.89
C ASP A 129 -5.07 -5.39 -3.14
N VAL A 130 -4.80 -5.90 -4.35
CA VAL A 130 -3.54 -6.56 -4.69
C VAL A 130 -2.40 -5.55 -4.70
N ALA A 131 -2.63 -4.35 -5.24
CA ALA A 131 -1.63 -3.28 -5.22
C ALA A 131 -1.31 -2.87 -3.78
N TRP A 132 -2.33 -2.65 -2.95
CA TRP A 132 -2.17 -2.28 -1.55
C TRP A 132 -1.42 -3.34 -0.74
N SER A 133 -1.89 -4.58 -0.75
CA SER A 133 -1.25 -5.68 -0.02
C SER A 133 0.19 -5.93 -0.47
N THR A 134 0.50 -5.72 -1.75
CA THR A 134 1.86 -5.88 -2.30
C THR A 134 2.81 -4.77 -1.88
N PHE A 135 2.36 -3.52 -1.86
CA PHE A 135 3.23 -2.35 -1.72
C PHE A 135 3.19 -1.69 -0.34
N SER A 136 2.13 -1.85 0.45
CA SER A 136 1.99 -1.24 1.79
C SER A 136 3.06 -1.67 2.79
N ASN A 137 3.45 -2.95 2.75
CA ASN A 137 4.49 -3.50 3.62
C ASN A 137 5.92 -3.24 3.12
N ARG A 138 6.08 -2.53 2.00
CA ARG A 138 7.38 -2.20 1.42
C ARG A 138 7.73 -0.75 1.74
N ASP A 139 9.04 -0.48 1.79
CA ASP A 139 9.59 0.88 1.97
C ASP A 139 9.28 1.84 0.80
N LEU A 140 8.49 1.41 -0.20
CA LEU A 140 8.15 2.20 -1.38
C LEU A 140 7.18 3.34 -1.06
N LEU A 141 6.25 3.15 -0.11
CA LEU A 141 5.34 4.23 0.31
C LEU A 141 6.09 5.39 0.97
N GLY A 142 7.21 5.12 1.65
CA GLY A 142 8.07 6.15 2.25
C GLY A 142 8.74 7.09 1.24
N HIS A 143 8.75 6.70 -0.04
CA HIS A 143 9.28 7.50 -1.15
C HIS A 143 8.19 8.18 -1.99
N MET A 144 6.91 7.99 -1.65
CA MET A 144 5.79 8.70 -2.27
C MET A 144 5.54 10.04 -1.56
N GLN A 145 4.77 10.93 -2.21
CA GLN A 145 4.35 12.17 -1.55
C GLN A 145 3.35 11.84 -0.43
N PRO A 146 3.44 12.48 0.76
CA PRO A 146 2.53 12.19 1.88
C PRO A 146 1.05 12.25 1.51
N GLU A 147 0.65 13.23 0.69
CA GLU A 147 -0.72 13.42 0.23
C GLU A 147 -1.23 12.20 -0.56
N GLN A 148 -0.37 11.58 -1.36
CA GLN A 148 -0.71 10.36 -2.11
C GLN A 148 -0.88 9.17 -1.19
N VAL A 149 -0.01 9.05 -0.18
CA VAL A 149 -0.08 7.95 0.80
C VAL A 149 -1.35 8.04 1.63
N PHE A 150 -1.72 9.24 2.09
CA PHE A 150 -2.97 9.43 2.84
C PHE A 150 -4.20 9.14 1.99
N ALA A 151 -4.25 9.66 0.75
CA ALA A 151 -5.38 9.41 -0.13
C ALA A 151 -5.55 7.91 -0.47
N LEU A 152 -4.43 7.18 -0.66
CA LEU A 152 -4.46 5.73 -0.81
C LEU A 152 -4.99 5.03 0.44
N ASN A 153 -4.49 5.38 1.62
CA ASN A 153 -4.95 4.79 2.88
C ASN A 153 -6.47 4.99 3.05
N ASP A 154 -6.97 6.21 2.84
CA ASP A 154 -8.39 6.53 2.97
C ASP A 154 -9.26 5.73 1.98
N ALA A 155 -8.79 5.53 0.75
CA ALA A 155 -9.45 4.71 -0.27
C ALA A 155 -9.55 3.24 0.16
N TYR A 156 -8.45 2.65 0.64
CA TYR A 156 -8.44 1.24 1.06
C TYR A 156 -9.16 1.03 2.39
N GLU A 157 -9.19 2.01 3.30
CA GLU A 157 -10.04 1.95 4.49
C GLU A 157 -11.54 1.99 4.12
N ALA A 158 -11.92 2.80 3.14
CA ALA A 158 -13.30 2.83 2.64
C ALA A 158 -13.70 1.47 2.03
N GLN A 159 -12.80 0.83 1.28
CA GLN A 159 -13.00 -0.52 0.77
C GLN A 159 -13.16 -1.55 1.90
N ALA A 160 -12.26 -1.54 2.89
CA ALA A 160 -12.32 -2.46 4.02
C ALA A 160 -13.63 -2.34 4.81
N ARG A 161 -14.19 -1.12 4.89
CA ARG A 161 -15.51 -0.88 5.50
C ARG A 161 -16.64 -1.57 4.74
N ILE A 162 -16.64 -1.54 3.40
CA ILE A 162 -17.64 -2.25 2.59
C ILE A 162 -17.53 -3.76 2.83
N GLU A 163 -16.31 -4.31 2.82
CA GLU A 163 -16.07 -5.72 3.10
C GLU A 163 -16.57 -6.13 4.49
N GLN A 164 -16.34 -5.29 5.49
CA GLN A 164 -16.85 -5.50 6.85
C GLN A 164 -18.38 -5.49 6.89
N LEU A 165 -19.04 -4.55 6.21
CA LEU A 165 -20.50 -4.50 6.13
C LEU A 165 -21.06 -5.75 5.46
N HIS A 166 -20.46 -6.20 4.34
CA HIS A 166 -20.85 -7.44 3.68
C HIS A 166 -20.68 -8.67 4.57
N ALA A 167 -19.57 -8.76 5.31
CA ALA A 167 -19.31 -9.86 6.23
C ALA A 167 -20.35 -9.95 7.35
N VAL A 168 -20.82 -8.81 7.87
CA VAL A 168 -21.88 -8.73 8.88
C VAL A 168 -23.27 -8.98 8.29
N PHE A 169 -23.50 -8.54 7.05
CA PHE A 169 -24.81 -8.60 6.41
C PHE A 169 -25.15 -9.96 5.81
N TYR A 170 -24.16 -10.68 5.29
CA TYR A 170 -24.39 -11.98 4.63
C TYR A 170 -25.14 -13.01 5.49
N PRO A 171 -24.80 -13.20 6.79
CA PRO A 171 -25.58 -14.07 7.67
C PRO A 171 -27.05 -13.67 7.80
N VAL A 172 -27.35 -12.36 7.83
CA VAL A 172 -28.72 -11.84 7.89
C VAL A 172 -29.49 -12.25 6.63
N LEU A 173 -28.88 -12.06 5.46
CA LEU A 173 -29.51 -12.43 4.18
C LEU A 173 -29.85 -13.92 4.07
N VAL A 174 -29.00 -14.80 4.59
CA VAL A 174 -29.25 -16.24 4.61
C VAL A 174 -30.41 -16.60 5.54
N GLN A 175 -30.62 -15.84 6.62
CA GLN A 175 -31.69 -16.07 7.59
C GLN A 175 -33.04 -15.47 7.17
N LEU A 176 -33.03 -14.40 6.36
CA LEU A 176 -34.24 -13.67 5.94
C LEU A 176 -35.38 -14.58 5.43
N PRO A 177 -35.19 -15.55 4.53
CA PRO A 177 -36.29 -16.41 4.10
C PRO A 177 -37.00 -17.11 5.25
N SER A 178 -36.24 -17.60 6.25
CA SER A 178 -36.80 -18.27 7.42
C SER A 178 -37.54 -17.31 8.35
N GLU A 179 -37.01 -16.10 8.54
CA GLU A 179 -37.64 -15.04 9.34
C GLU A 179 -38.98 -14.61 8.72
N PHE A 180 -39.03 -14.44 7.40
CA PHE A 180 -40.27 -14.08 6.70
C PHE A 180 -41.34 -15.17 6.76
N THR A 181 -40.95 -16.45 6.76
CA THR A 181 -41.92 -17.55 6.86
C THR A 181 -42.43 -17.79 8.27
N SER A 182 -41.68 -17.36 9.30
CA SER A 182 -42.02 -17.61 10.71
C SER A 182 -42.60 -16.39 11.43
N ALA A 183 -42.39 -15.19 10.90
CA ALA A 183 -42.89 -13.95 11.49
C ALA A 183 -44.39 -13.75 11.21
N GLU A 184 -45.13 -13.37 12.26
CA GLU A 184 -46.50 -12.86 12.12
C GLU A 184 -46.54 -11.45 11.51
N ASP A 185 -45.44 -10.68 11.64
CA ASP A 185 -45.26 -9.33 11.10
C ASP A 185 -43.93 -9.22 10.34
N ALA A 186 -44.01 -9.01 9.02
CA ALA A 186 -42.87 -8.92 8.11
C ALA A 186 -42.10 -7.59 8.22
N ARG A 187 -42.60 -6.60 8.97
CA ARG A 187 -41.95 -5.29 9.11
C ARG A 187 -40.56 -5.36 9.71
N GLY A 188 -40.34 -6.20 10.72
CA GLY A 188 -39.04 -6.30 11.39
C GLY A 188 -37.92 -6.67 10.41
N PRO A 189 -38.04 -7.82 9.71
CA PRO A 189 -37.06 -8.23 8.72
C PRO A 189 -36.93 -7.25 7.53
N LEU A 190 -38.04 -6.67 7.04
CA LEU A 190 -37.97 -5.65 5.97
C LEU A 190 -37.25 -4.37 6.42
N MET A 191 -37.47 -3.92 7.65
CA MET A 191 -36.81 -2.74 8.20
C MET A 191 -35.32 -2.99 8.39
N SER A 192 -34.96 -4.16 8.91
CA SER A 192 -33.57 -4.60 9.03
C SER A 192 -32.87 -4.58 7.68
N LEU A 193 -33.49 -5.20 6.66
CA LEU A 193 -32.96 -5.24 5.31
C LEU A 193 -32.80 -3.84 4.69
N ARG A 194 -33.78 -2.95 4.89
CA ARG A 194 -33.75 -1.56 4.42
C ARG A 194 -32.59 -0.78 5.04
N ILE A 195 -32.42 -0.87 6.36
CA ILE A 195 -31.33 -0.17 7.09
C ILE A 195 -29.97 -0.67 6.59
N HIS A 196 -29.78 -1.99 6.51
CA HIS A 196 -28.51 -2.55 6.05
C HIS A 196 -28.18 -2.15 4.62
N LEU A 197 -29.17 -2.15 3.72
CA LEU A 197 -28.96 -1.75 2.34
C LEU A 197 -28.64 -0.25 2.23
N ALA A 198 -29.26 0.59 3.06
CA ALA A 198 -28.92 2.01 3.14
C ALA A 198 -27.46 2.22 3.59
N ASP A 199 -27.01 1.49 4.62
CA ASP A 199 -25.64 1.57 5.11
C ASP A 199 -24.61 1.13 4.05
N VAL A 200 -24.93 0.08 3.28
CA VAL A 200 -24.10 -0.38 2.16
C VAL A 200 -24.03 0.68 1.06
N ILE A 201 -25.16 1.26 0.65
CA ILE A 201 -25.20 2.33 -0.36
C ILE A 201 -24.33 3.52 0.06
N VAL A 202 -24.44 3.96 1.31
CA VAL A 202 -23.64 5.08 1.83
C VAL A 202 -22.15 4.73 1.83
N ALA A 203 -21.78 3.50 2.20
CA ALA A 203 -20.40 3.05 2.18
C ALA A 203 -19.84 2.95 0.75
N GLU A 204 -20.62 2.46 -0.21
CA GLU A 204 -20.27 2.39 -1.63
C GLU A 204 -20.07 3.79 -2.23
N GLU A 205 -20.98 4.73 -1.97
CA GLU A 205 -20.87 6.13 -2.40
C GLU A 205 -19.62 6.80 -1.82
N TYR A 206 -19.38 6.59 -0.53
CA TYR A 206 -18.18 7.10 0.13
C TYR A 206 -16.90 6.51 -0.46
N ALA A 207 -16.87 5.20 -0.75
CA ALA A 207 -15.71 4.57 -1.37
C ALA A 207 -15.44 5.11 -2.78
N VAL A 208 -16.48 5.33 -3.60
CA VAL A 208 -16.33 5.98 -4.92
C VAL A 208 -15.69 7.36 -4.76
N GLU A 209 -16.16 8.17 -3.79
CA GLU A 209 -15.58 9.49 -3.54
C GLU A 209 -14.11 9.41 -3.12
N ARG A 210 -13.74 8.45 -2.25
CA ARG A 210 -12.35 8.24 -1.85
C ARG A 210 -11.47 7.73 -3.01
N PHE A 211 -12.00 6.88 -3.88
CA PHE A 211 -11.31 6.45 -5.09
C PHE A 211 -11.04 7.62 -6.02
N ASP A 212 -12.01 8.51 -6.23
CA ASP A 212 -11.82 9.72 -7.06
C ASP A 212 -10.75 10.64 -6.48
N GLN A 213 -10.73 10.84 -5.15
CA GLN A 213 -9.71 11.65 -4.48
C GLN A 213 -8.31 11.02 -4.59
N ALA A 214 -8.19 9.70 -4.39
CA ALA A 214 -6.94 8.98 -4.54
C ALA A 214 -6.42 9.04 -5.98
N LEU A 215 -7.29 8.84 -6.98
CA LEU A 215 -6.93 8.95 -8.39
C LEU A 215 -6.43 10.36 -8.74
N ALA A 216 -7.10 11.41 -8.26
CA ALA A 216 -6.66 12.79 -8.43
C ALA A 216 -5.28 13.04 -7.78
N ALA A 217 -5.04 12.54 -6.56
CA ALA A 217 -3.76 12.69 -5.87
C ALA A 217 -2.60 11.96 -6.60
N LEU A 218 -2.89 10.83 -7.25
CA LEU A 218 -1.92 10.09 -8.06
C LEU A 218 -1.69 10.71 -9.46
N GLY A 219 -2.45 11.75 -9.81
CA GLY A 219 -2.37 12.44 -11.10
C GLY A 219 -3.03 11.68 -12.25
N ALA A 220 -4.01 10.81 -11.95
CA ALA A 220 -4.87 10.23 -12.97
C ALA A 220 -5.91 11.26 -13.40
N GLU A 221 -6.02 11.49 -14.71
CA GLU A 221 -7.14 12.25 -15.26
C GLU A 221 -8.45 11.50 -14.96
N PRO A 222 -9.55 12.19 -14.61
CA PRO A 222 -10.84 11.54 -14.49
C PRO A 222 -11.19 10.89 -15.84
N SER A 223 -11.32 9.57 -15.86
CA SER A 223 -11.74 8.84 -17.06
C SER A 223 -13.10 9.40 -17.48
N ALA A 224 -13.16 10.05 -18.63
CA ALA A 224 -14.40 10.52 -19.21
C ALA A 224 -15.23 9.30 -19.63
N GLU A 225 -16.13 8.86 -18.75
CA GLU A 225 -17.20 7.92 -19.05
C GLU A 225 -18.36 8.64 -19.75
#